data_AF-A0A938I9Y8-F1
#
_entry.id   AF-A0A938I9Y8-F1
#
_cell.length_a   1.000
_cell.length_b   1.000
_cell.length_c   1.000
_cell.angle_alpha   90.00
_cell.angle_beta   90.00
_cell.angle_gamma   90.00
#
_symmetry.space_group_name_H-M   'P 1'
#
loop_
_entity.id
_entity.type
_entity.pdbx_description
1 polymer ?
#
loop_
_entity_poly.entity_id
_entity_poly.type
_entity_poly.pdbx_seq_one_letter_code
_entity_poly.pdbx_strand_id
1 'polypeptide(L)'
;MASEETGMVRENTELDAILNRLVDGLADEADERRLGELLRTSVESRQTYREFMSLNSALHWDYVAAVSPPSSSTAVAPAASLPAKASRVGWFVAFVAGVVVASLVALVSRPVLSVPSVVDDTARKPGDRDEIPVPPTDALAALLVDEVGAKFAAGRGPDGVRFGPGEYELLTGVVHLRFAQGADVVLASPARLEVQDAQHTRLVHGKVRVTAPPTARGFTIATRAADYVDLGTEFGLRVDPDSGASDLYVFDGQVNVADPRSGKVLSEVVEGNSSRHVEGAVGAAPEVDADEFPTPGAIGFQRWQQHERAMRTDDQLLAFYPFRRGADETVLLNAHDGMTSGRIEGAGWTTGRWPGKEALLFDRDTDFVQLDIPGEHQELTIAAWLKLDRLDFVFNAILNSDGYDLGHVHLQLTRQGHPRGGVAVAGRYEDRIVGSPVPLGQWTHVASVLSRETRSHRVYVNGVLTLERHWSTDQVLRPGSCRLGNWLAVEGDSVTNRALRGRVDELVIWSRVLSVDEIKNLVEVGRPGMLGSAK
;
A
#
# COMPACT_ATOMS: atom_id res chain seq x y z
N MET A 1 -14.25 56.92 -23.62
CA MET A 1 -14.24 56.46 -22.21
C MET A 1 -15.58 55.89 -21.77
N ALA A 2 -16.66 56.65 -21.55
CA ALA A 2 -17.96 56.03 -21.16
C ALA A 2 -18.58 55.09 -22.22
N SER A 3 -18.29 55.30 -23.52
CA SER A 3 -18.79 54.48 -24.62
C SER A 3 -18.02 53.16 -24.82
N GLU A 4 -16.75 53.08 -24.43
CA GLU A 4 -15.93 51.86 -24.55
C GLU A 4 -16.21 50.90 -23.39
N GLU A 5 -16.38 51.44 -22.18
CA GLU A 5 -16.71 50.66 -20.98
C GLU A 5 -18.11 50.02 -21.10
N THR A 6 -19.07 50.74 -21.72
CA THR A 6 -20.41 50.21 -22.01
C THR A 6 -20.39 49.15 -23.13
N GLY A 7 -19.43 49.22 -24.05
CA GLY A 7 -19.25 48.22 -25.13
C GLY A 7 -18.67 46.91 -24.60
N MET A 8 -17.64 46.99 -23.77
CA MET A 8 -16.92 45.84 -23.21
C MET A 8 -17.79 45.00 -22.25
N VAL A 9 -18.62 45.66 -21.43
CA VAL A 9 -19.61 44.97 -20.56
C VAL A 9 -20.67 44.23 -21.39
N ARG A 10 -21.09 44.83 -22.52
CA ARG A 10 -22.10 44.24 -23.41
C ARG A 10 -21.55 43.05 -24.20
N GLU A 11 -20.28 43.10 -24.59
CA GLU A 11 -19.58 42.06 -25.33
C GLU A 11 -19.25 40.83 -24.45
N ASN A 12 -18.91 41.03 -23.16
CA ASN A 12 -18.78 39.92 -22.21
C ASN A 12 -20.15 39.26 -21.91
N THR A 13 -21.23 40.04 -21.82
CA THR A 13 -22.59 39.49 -21.61
C THR A 13 -23.08 38.69 -22.82
N GLU A 14 -22.72 39.09 -24.04
CA GLU A 14 -23.04 38.36 -25.28
C GLU A 14 -22.27 37.04 -25.36
N LEU A 15 -20.96 37.07 -25.08
CA LEU A 15 -20.12 35.88 -25.06
C LEU A 15 -20.65 34.86 -24.05
N ASP A 16 -20.89 35.25 -22.80
CA ASP A 16 -21.41 34.36 -21.76
C ASP A 16 -22.75 33.72 -22.17
N ALA A 17 -23.63 34.48 -22.83
CA ALA A 17 -24.91 33.95 -23.31
C ALA A 17 -24.72 32.89 -24.41
N ILE A 18 -23.77 33.08 -25.33
CA ILE A 18 -23.42 32.09 -26.36
C ILE A 18 -22.78 30.85 -25.74
N LEU A 19 -21.90 31.02 -24.74
CA LEU A 19 -21.23 29.91 -24.06
C LEU A 19 -22.20 29.03 -23.26
N ASN A 20 -23.19 29.64 -22.59
CA ASN A 20 -24.24 28.89 -21.91
C ASN A 20 -25.07 28.07 -22.90
N ARG A 21 -25.52 28.68 -24.02
CA ARG A 21 -26.25 27.94 -25.07
C ARG A 21 -25.43 26.81 -25.69
N LEU A 22 -24.12 27.02 -25.87
CA LEU A 22 -23.21 26.00 -26.39
C LEU A 22 -23.11 24.78 -25.45
N VAL A 23 -22.97 25.03 -24.14
CA VAL A 23 -22.89 23.96 -23.13
C VAL A 23 -24.21 23.22 -22.97
N ASP A 24 -25.33 23.93 -23.07
CA ASP A 24 -26.67 23.34 -22.98
C ASP A 24 -27.08 22.58 -24.26
N GLY A 25 -26.24 22.59 -25.30
CA GLY A 25 -26.52 21.96 -26.59
C GLY A 25 -27.59 22.69 -27.43
N LEU A 26 -27.81 23.97 -27.15
CA LEU A 26 -28.83 24.83 -27.76
C LEU A 26 -28.26 25.89 -28.71
N ALA A 27 -26.93 25.92 -28.92
CA ALA A 27 -26.31 26.85 -29.86
C ALA A 27 -26.66 26.49 -31.32
N ASP A 28 -27.05 27.50 -32.09
CA ASP A 28 -27.29 27.36 -33.53
C ASP A 28 -26.07 27.78 -34.37
N GLU A 29 -26.14 27.62 -35.69
CA GLU A 29 -25.02 28.00 -36.56
C GLU A 29 -24.67 29.50 -36.52
N ALA A 30 -25.62 30.37 -36.15
CA ALA A 30 -25.34 31.79 -36.01
C ALA A 30 -24.53 32.07 -34.73
N ASP A 31 -24.86 31.38 -33.64
CA ASP A 31 -24.10 31.38 -32.39
C ASP A 31 -22.67 30.85 -32.59
N GLU A 32 -22.49 29.75 -33.32
CA GLU A 32 -21.15 29.19 -33.58
C GLU A 32 -20.27 30.12 -34.43
N ARG A 33 -20.85 30.73 -35.47
CA ARG A 33 -20.14 31.72 -36.30
C ARG A 33 -19.76 32.94 -35.47
N ARG A 34 -20.68 33.45 -34.65
CA ARG A 34 -20.46 34.62 -33.80
C ARG A 34 -19.41 34.36 -32.73
N LEU A 35 -19.44 33.19 -32.08
CA LEU A 35 -18.41 32.74 -31.16
C LEU A 35 -17.04 32.67 -31.86
N GLY A 36 -16.99 32.09 -33.07
CA GLY A 36 -15.77 32.03 -33.86
C GLY A 36 -15.19 33.41 -34.24
N GLU A 37 -16.02 34.43 -34.43
CA GLU A 37 -15.56 35.81 -34.64
C GLU A 37 -14.95 36.39 -33.36
N LEU A 38 -15.68 36.33 -32.24
CA LEU A 38 -15.24 36.84 -30.93
C LEU A 38 -13.91 36.20 -30.50
N LEU A 39 -13.78 34.88 -30.70
CA LEU A 39 -12.55 34.15 -30.37
C LEU A 39 -11.38 34.46 -31.30
N ARG A 40 -11.60 34.97 -32.52
CA ARG A 40 -10.51 35.39 -33.41
C ARG A 40 -10.04 36.80 -33.09
N THR A 41 -10.97 37.71 -32.79
CA THR A 41 -10.68 39.14 -32.66
C THR A 41 -10.27 39.56 -31.26
N SER A 42 -10.65 38.82 -30.20
CA SER A 42 -10.36 39.20 -28.81
C SER A 42 -9.54 38.15 -28.05
N VAL A 43 -8.46 38.60 -27.40
CA VAL A 43 -7.65 37.78 -26.48
C VAL A 43 -8.45 37.46 -25.22
N GLU A 44 -9.19 38.44 -24.70
CA GLU A 44 -10.01 38.31 -23.50
C GLU A 44 -11.13 37.27 -23.71
N SER A 45 -11.82 37.31 -24.84
CA SER A 45 -12.85 36.30 -25.17
C SER A 45 -12.30 34.88 -25.26
N ARG A 46 -11.05 34.70 -25.71
CA ARG A 46 -10.38 33.38 -25.69
C ARG A 46 -10.05 32.91 -24.28
N GLN A 47 -9.72 33.83 -23.39
CA GLN A 47 -9.45 33.51 -22.00
C GLN A 47 -10.75 33.12 -21.28
N THR A 48 -11.80 33.94 -21.39
CA THR A 48 -13.14 33.66 -20.84
C THR A 48 -13.67 32.32 -21.34
N TYR A 49 -13.53 32.02 -22.65
CA TYR A 49 -13.92 30.72 -23.21
C TYR A 49 -13.21 29.54 -22.55
N ARG A 50 -11.88 29.64 -22.35
CA ARG A 50 -11.09 28.56 -21.71
C ARG A 50 -11.48 28.36 -20.26
N GLU A 51 -11.66 29.45 -19.52
CA GLU A 51 -12.07 29.41 -18.11
C GLU A 51 -13.47 28.81 -17.98
N PHE A 52 -14.41 29.26 -18.80
CA PHE A 52 -15.79 28.78 -18.80
C PHE A 52 -15.90 27.30 -19.19
N MET A 53 -15.20 26.86 -20.25
CA MET A 53 -15.18 25.44 -20.65
C MET A 53 -14.50 24.55 -19.60
N SER A 54 -13.44 25.03 -18.96
CA SER A 54 -12.78 24.32 -17.85
C SER A 54 -13.73 24.15 -16.68
N LEU A 55 -14.42 25.22 -16.25
CA LEU A 55 -15.40 25.17 -15.17
C LEU A 55 -16.58 24.24 -15.50
N ASN A 56 -17.12 24.35 -16.72
CA ASN A 56 -18.21 23.49 -17.17
C ASN A 56 -17.79 22.02 -17.20
N SER A 57 -16.58 21.71 -17.68
CA SER A 57 -16.07 20.34 -17.67
C SER A 57 -15.97 19.79 -16.24
N ALA A 58 -15.48 20.59 -15.29
CA ALA A 58 -15.39 20.19 -13.89
C ALA A 58 -16.77 19.88 -13.27
N LEU A 59 -17.76 20.76 -13.51
CA LEU A 59 -19.13 20.57 -13.03
C LEU A 59 -19.82 19.35 -13.67
N HIS A 60 -19.56 19.09 -14.94
CA HIS A 60 -20.13 17.94 -15.65
C HIS A 60 -19.58 16.61 -15.12
N TRP A 61 -18.32 16.57 -14.69
CA TRP A 61 -17.70 15.39 -14.08
C TRP A 61 -18.16 15.14 -12.64
N ASP A 62 -18.37 16.20 -11.85
CA ASP A 62 -18.98 16.08 -10.52
C ASP A 62 -20.44 15.59 -10.59
N TYR A 63 -21.20 16.01 -11.61
CA TYR A 63 -22.56 15.51 -11.86
C TYR A 63 -22.58 14.03 -12.26
N VAL A 64 -21.65 13.58 -13.11
CA VAL A 64 -21.52 12.14 -13.49
C VAL A 64 -21.07 11.28 -12.29
N ALA A 65 -20.24 11.83 -11.41
CA ALA A 65 -19.88 11.19 -10.14
C ALA A 65 -21.09 11.11 -9.16
N ALA A 66 -21.99 12.10 -9.19
CA ALA A 66 -23.19 12.15 -8.34
C ALA A 66 -24.38 11.33 -8.86
N VAL A 67 -24.46 11.08 -10.18
CA VAL A 67 -25.58 10.36 -10.84
C VAL A 67 -25.29 8.87 -11.06
N SER A 68 -24.06 8.41 -10.76
CA SER A 68 -23.74 6.99 -10.70
C SER A 68 -24.54 6.31 -9.57
N PRO A 69 -25.21 5.17 -9.80
CA PRO A 69 -26.04 4.54 -8.77
C PRO A 69 -25.18 4.17 -7.55
N PRO A 70 -25.66 4.39 -6.32
CA PRO A 70 -24.88 4.12 -5.14
C PRO A 70 -24.62 2.62 -5.03
N SER A 71 -23.34 2.22 -5.06
CA SER A 71 -22.93 1.01 -4.36
C SER A 71 -23.27 1.23 -2.89
N SER A 72 -24.17 0.41 -2.38
CA SER A 72 -24.79 0.54 -1.05
C SER A 72 -23.74 0.76 0.05
N SER A 73 -23.56 2.02 0.42
CA SER A 73 -22.96 2.46 1.67
C SER A 73 -23.91 3.47 2.27
N THR A 74 -24.59 3.06 3.34
CA THR A 74 -25.40 3.91 4.21
C THR A 74 -24.67 5.21 4.54
N ALA A 75 -25.29 6.33 4.18
CA ALA A 75 -24.86 7.67 4.52
C ALA A 75 -25.19 8.01 5.99
N VAL A 76 -24.34 8.80 6.62
CA VAL A 76 -24.74 9.73 7.70
C VAL A 76 -24.21 11.11 7.32
N ALA A 77 -25.12 12.09 7.28
CA ALA A 77 -24.85 13.50 6.97
C ALA A 77 -24.38 14.30 8.22
N PRO A 78 -23.81 15.51 8.04
CA PRO A 78 -22.86 16.09 9.00
C PRO A 78 -23.32 17.36 9.77
N ALA A 79 -22.49 17.69 10.77
CA ALA A 79 -21.99 19.01 11.22
C ALA A 79 -22.78 19.91 12.22
N ALA A 80 -22.09 20.26 13.33
CA ALA A 80 -21.83 21.62 13.89
C ALA A 80 -21.40 21.51 15.39
N SER A 81 -20.60 22.35 16.07
CA SER A 81 -19.43 23.21 15.83
C SER A 81 -18.92 23.76 17.20
N LEU A 82 -17.62 23.57 17.54
CA LEU A 82 -16.65 24.34 18.41
C LEU A 82 -17.04 24.80 19.86
N PRO A 83 -16.10 25.20 20.79
CA PRO A 83 -14.62 25.24 20.82
C PRO A 83 -13.93 24.65 22.10
N ALA A 84 -12.61 24.88 22.22
CA ALA A 84 -11.57 24.34 23.13
C ALA A 84 -11.68 24.55 24.67
N LYS A 85 -11.12 23.61 25.45
CA LYS A 85 -10.02 23.81 26.46
C LYS A 85 -9.69 22.51 27.23
N ALA A 86 -8.46 22.48 27.75
CA ALA A 86 -7.73 21.38 28.39
C ALA A 86 -8.33 20.82 29.70
N SER A 87 -8.09 19.53 30.00
CA SER A 87 -7.27 19.04 31.13
C SER A 87 -7.44 17.52 31.35
N ARG A 88 -6.59 16.99 32.24
CA ARG A 88 -6.24 15.58 32.47
C ARG A 88 -7.27 14.78 33.29
N VAL A 89 -7.10 13.46 33.25
CA VAL A 89 -7.51 12.40 34.20
C VAL A 89 -8.86 11.73 33.92
N GLY A 90 -8.83 10.38 33.87
CA GLY A 90 -9.98 9.55 34.21
C GLY A 90 -10.16 8.29 33.35
N TRP A 91 -9.55 7.20 33.78
CA TRP A 91 -9.77 5.84 33.27
C TRP A 91 -11.18 5.32 33.66
N PHE A 92 -11.71 4.40 32.86
CA PHE A 92 -12.78 3.41 33.12
C PHE A 92 -14.29 3.72 32.89
N VAL A 93 -14.91 2.71 32.25
CA VAL A 93 -16.34 2.32 32.13
C VAL A 93 -17.18 2.95 31.01
N ALA A 94 -17.48 2.17 29.96
CA ALA A 94 -18.86 1.68 29.71
C ALA A 94 -18.93 0.76 28.47
N PHE A 95 -19.07 -0.53 28.75
CA PHE A 95 -19.64 -1.54 27.87
C PHE A 95 -21.18 -1.36 27.83
N VAL A 96 -21.82 -1.93 26.80
CA VAL A 96 -23.28 -2.13 26.61
C VAL A 96 -24.06 -0.98 25.95
N ALA A 97 -24.37 -1.14 24.66
CA ALA A 97 -25.75 -1.12 24.14
C ALA A 97 -25.75 -1.43 22.64
N GLY A 98 -26.23 -2.62 22.26
CA GLY A 98 -26.36 -2.98 20.86
C GLY A 98 -26.99 -4.35 20.64
N VAL A 99 -28.25 -4.54 21.05
CA VAL A 99 -29.11 -5.58 20.45
C VAL A 99 -30.56 -5.07 20.40
N VAL A 100 -31.19 -5.37 19.27
CA VAL A 100 -32.64 -5.40 18.98
C VAL A 100 -33.22 -4.13 18.32
N VAL A 101 -33.10 -4.08 16.99
CA VAL A 101 -34.22 -3.65 16.14
C VAL A 101 -34.86 -4.92 15.58
N ALA A 102 -35.95 -5.36 16.20
CA ALA A 102 -36.95 -6.17 15.54
C ALA A 102 -38.31 -5.87 16.19
N SER A 103 -39.24 -5.41 15.35
CA SER A 103 -40.69 -5.47 15.56
C SER A 103 -41.35 -4.31 16.31
N LEU A 104 -41.45 -3.16 15.61
CA LEU A 104 -42.57 -2.22 15.75
C LEU A 104 -43.67 -2.69 14.80
N VAL A 105 -44.78 -3.20 15.32
CA VAL A 105 -46.17 -2.90 14.88
C VAL A 105 -47.13 -3.56 15.87
N ALA A 106 -48.09 -2.75 16.32
CA ALA A 106 -49.34 -3.09 17.01
C ALA A 106 -49.28 -3.43 18.51
N LEU A 107 -49.41 -2.39 19.35
CA LEU A 107 -50.16 -2.52 20.60
C LEU A 107 -50.93 -1.23 20.91
N VAL A 108 -52.24 -1.25 20.66
CA VAL A 108 -53.22 -0.45 21.41
C VAL A 108 -54.36 -1.39 21.81
N SER A 109 -54.31 -1.88 23.05
CA SER A 109 -55.51 -2.19 23.84
C SER A 109 -55.11 -2.63 25.26
N ARG A 110 -55.73 -1.97 26.25
CA ARG A 110 -55.61 -2.16 27.71
C ARG A 110 -56.37 -3.44 28.20
N PRO A 111 -56.64 -3.63 29.50
CA PRO A 111 -55.80 -4.37 30.45
C PRO A 111 -56.55 -5.56 31.13
N VAL A 112 -55.82 -6.36 31.92
CA VAL A 112 -56.26 -7.15 33.09
C VAL A 112 -57.37 -8.21 32.89
N LEU A 113 -57.04 -9.50 33.09
CA LEU A 113 -57.61 -10.35 34.15
C LEU A 113 -56.90 -11.71 34.22
N SER A 114 -56.68 -12.11 35.46
CA SER A 114 -56.03 -13.31 36.00
C SER A 114 -56.86 -14.60 35.88
N VAL A 115 -56.21 -15.74 35.60
CA VAL A 115 -56.61 -17.09 36.08
C VAL A 115 -55.33 -17.93 36.31
N PRO A 116 -55.21 -18.71 37.42
CA PRO A 116 -53.94 -19.27 37.88
C PRO A 116 -53.63 -20.64 37.27
N SER A 117 -52.35 -20.91 36.98
CA SER A 117 -51.87 -22.28 36.75
C SER A 117 -51.18 -22.82 37.99
N VAL A 118 -51.77 -23.89 38.51
CA VAL A 118 -51.30 -24.77 39.57
C VAL A 118 -49.90 -25.30 39.26
N VAL A 119 -49.06 -25.29 40.29
CA VAL A 119 -47.75 -25.95 40.34
C VAL A 119 -47.97 -27.46 40.27
N ASP A 120 -47.25 -28.15 39.38
CA ASP A 120 -46.87 -29.53 39.65
C ASP A 120 -45.43 -29.77 39.22
N ASP A 121 -44.69 -30.33 40.16
CA ASP A 121 -43.24 -30.47 40.24
C ASP A 121 -42.94 -31.96 40.10
N THR A 122 -42.33 -32.38 39.00
CA THR A 122 -41.61 -33.67 38.97
C THR A 122 -40.43 -33.63 38.00
N ALA A 123 -39.24 -33.67 38.61
CA ALA A 123 -37.96 -33.91 37.97
C ALA A 123 -37.94 -35.24 37.18
N ARG A 124 -37.34 -35.22 35.98
CA ARG A 124 -36.88 -36.42 35.26
C ARG A 124 -35.62 -36.12 34.45
N LYS A 125 -34.47 -36.69 34.85
CA LYS A 125 -33.28 -36.85 34.00
C LYS A 125 -33.54 -37.95 32.97
N PRO A 126 -33.17 -37.72 31.70
CA PRO A 126 -32.20 -38.59 30.98
C PRO A 126 -31.29 -37.74 30.04
N GLY A 127 -30.07 -38.09 29.66
CA GLY A 127 -29.46 -39.37 29.31
C GLY A 127 -28.67 -39.14 28.00
N ASP A 128 -27.51 -39.77 27.88
CA ASP A 128 -26.48 -39.61 26.83
C ASP A 128 -26.99 -39.33 25.41
N ARG A 129 -26.37 -38.33 24.76
CA ARG A 129 -26.31 -38.25 23.31
C ARG A 129 -24.85 -38.36 22.90
N ASP A 130 -24.53 -39.50 22.30
CA ASP A 130 -23.31 -39.69 21.54
C ASP A 130 -23.13 -38.52 20.56
N GLU A 131 -22.08 -37.74 20.75
CA GLU A 131 -21.59 -36.81 19.73
C GLU A 131 -21.09 -37.64 18.55
N ILE A 132 -21.79 -37.54 17.42
CA ILE A 132 -21.31 -38.06 16.15
C ILE A 132 -20.03 -37.30 15.81
N PRO A 133 -18.86 -37.96 15.66
CA PRO A 133 -17.66 -37.29 15.21
C PRO A 133 -17.89 -36.77 13.79
N VAL A 134 -17.94 -35.45 13.62
CA VAL A 134 -17.83 -34.85 12.29
C VAL A 134 -16.43 -35.19 11.80
N PRO A 135 -16.27 -35.91 10.67
CA PRO A 135 -14.96 -36.21 10.13
C PRO A 135 -14.25 -34.87 9.83
N PRO A 136 -12.93 -34.75 10.07
CA PRO A 136 -12.23 -33.53 9.74
C PRO A 136 -12.28 -33.36 8.23
N THR A 137 -13.08 -32.39 7.78
CA THR A 137 -12.88 -31.73 6.50
C THR A 137 -11.39 -31.36 6.41
N ASP A 138 -10.77 -31.44 5.23
CA ASP A 138 -9.47 -30.81 4.95
C ASP A 138 -9.54 -29.32 5.33
N ALA A 139 -9.36 -29.06 6.62
CA ALA A 139 -9.61 -27.78 7.23
C ALA A 139 -8.31 -27.02 7.07
N LEU A 140 -8.30 -26.12 6.09
CA LEU A 140 -7.26 -25.14 5.93
C LEU A 140 -7.02 -24.46 7.28
N ALA A 141 -5.89 -24.78 7.92
CA ALA A 141 -5.52 -24.27 9.23
C ALA A 141 -4.75 -22.96 9.09
N ALA A 142 -3.83 -22.90 8.13
CA ALA A 142 -3.08 -21.69 7.80
C ALA A 142 -2.74 -21.58 6.31
N LEU A 143 -2.40 -20.36 5.87
CA LEU A 143 -1.93 -20.05 4.53
C LEU A 143 -0.51 -19.48 4.59
N LEU A 144 0.34 -19.87 3.63
CA LEU A 144 1.61 -19.20 3.36
C LEU A 144 1.32 -17.80 2.82
N VAL A 145 1.61 -16.79 3.63
CA VAL A 145 1.46 -15.38 3.27
C VAL A 145 2.70 -14.86 2.60
N ASP A 146 3.89 -15.22 3.08
CA ASP A 146 5.13 -14.76 2.46
C ASP A 146 6.28 -15.71 2.79
N GLU A 147 7.32 -15.70 1.97
CA GLU A 147 8.54 -16.45 2.23
C GLU A 147 9.78 -15.80 1.64
N VAL A 148 10.93 -16.17 2.20
CA VAL A 148 12.25 -15.89 1.63
C VAL A 148 13.19 -17.05 1.88
N GLY A 149 13.75 -17.60 0.79
CA GLY A 149 14.74 -18.68 0.84
C GLY A 149 14.23 -19.98 1.50
N ALA A 150 12.91 -20.18 1.55
CA ALA A 150 12.32 -21.29 2.25
C ALA A 150 12.61 -22.62 1.55
N LYS A 151 13.07 -23.59 2.33
CA LYS A 151 13.19 -24.98 1.88
C LYS A 151 12.68 -25.90 2.98
N PHE A 152 11.66 -26.69 2.65
CA PHE A 152 11.10 -27.68 3.56
C PHE A 152 11.79 -29.03 3.40
N ALA A 153 11.82 -29.82 4.48
CA ALA A 153 12.26 -31.20 4.40
C ALA A 153 11.30 -32.03 3.51
N ALA A 154 11.84 -33.06 2.87
CA ALA A 154 11.06 -33.91 1.96
C ALA A 154 9.85 -34.52 2.69
N GLY A 155 8.65 -34.31 2.13
CA GLY A 155 7.39 -34.79 2.71
C GLY A 155 6.90 -34.01 3.94
N ARG A 156 7.56 -32.90 4.31
CA ARG A 156 7.20 -32.02 5.45
C ARG A 156 7.04 -30.56 5.02
N GLY A 157 6.61 -30.35 3.78
CA GLY A 157 6.28 -29.04 3.21
C GLY A 157 4.76 -28.88 3.02
N PRO A 158 4.29 -27.65 2.79
CA PRO A 158 2.87 -27.39 2.51
C PRO A 158 2.41 -27.95 1.17
N ASP A 159 1.09 -28.11 1.03
CA ASP A 159 0.45 -28.35 -0.26
C ASP A 159 0.22 -27.01 -0.97
N GLY A 160 1.15 -26.64 -1.85
CA GLY A 160 1.22 -25.31 -2.44
C GLY A 160 1.41 -24.25 -1.35
N VAL A 161 0.38 -23.43 -1.13
CA VAL A 161 0.38 -22.39 -0.08
C VAL A 161 -0.44 -22.79 1.15
N ARG A 162 -0.98 -24.01 1.20
CA ARG A 162 -1.92 -24.44 2.24
C ARG A 162 -1.21 -25.28 3.30
N PHE A 163 -1.46 -24.93 4.55
CA PHE A 163 -1.08 -25.71 5.72
C PHE A 163 -2.36 -26.30 6.32
N GLY A 164 -2.50 -27.62 6.19
CA GLY A 164 -3.47 -28.41 6.95
C GLY A 164 -2.84 -28.97 8.24
N PRO A 165 -3.61 -29.74 9.01
CA PRO A 165 -3.08 -30.46 10.17
C PRO A 165 -1.90 -31.37 9.77
N GLY A 166 -0.78 -31.30 10.47
CA GLY A 166 0.40 -32.11 10.17
C GLY A 166 1.73 -31.50 10.61
N GLU A 167 2.80 -32.27 10.41
CA GLU A 167 4.18 -31.85 10.72
C GLU A 167 4.86 -31.17 9.53
N TYR A 168 5.48 -30.03 9.81
CA TYR A 168 6.24 -29.22 8.87
C TYR A 168 7.65 -28.98 9.40
N GLU A 169 8.64 -29.01 8.51
CA GLU A 169 10.04 -28.82 8.87
C GLU A 169 10.74 -27.90 7.87
N LEU A 170 11.10 -26.72 8.35
CA LEU A 170 11.77 -25.68 7.60
C LEU A 170 13.29 -25.79 7.80
N LEU A 171 14.00 -26.20 6.75
CA LEU A 171 15.45 -26.40 6.77
C LEU A 171 16.22 -25.08 6.59
N THR A 172 15.75 -24.23 5.69
CA THR A 172 16.34 -22.90 5.44
C THR A 172 15.25 -21.87 5.20
N GLY A 173 15.55 -20.60 5.46
CA GLY A 173 14.69 -19.46 5.13
C GLY A 173 13.76 -19.03 6.25
N VAL A 174 12.81 -18.17 5.88
CA VAL A 174 11.76 -17.65 6.77
C VAL A 174 10.42 -17.75 6.05
N VAL A 175 9.38 -18.18 6.77
CA VAL A 175 8.01 -18.24 6.26
C VAL A 175 7.07 -17.47 7.17
N HIS A 176 6.13 -16.75 6.58
CA HIS A 176 5.03 -16.09 7.27
C HIS A 176 3.75 -16.85 6.96
N LEU A 177 3.17 -17.42 8.00
CA LEU A 177 1.91 -18.14 7.97
C LEU A 177 0.81 -17.24 8.54
N ARG A 178 -0.36 -17.24 7.90
CA ARG A 178 -1.59 -16.69 8.49
C ARG A 178 -2.55 -17.82 8.79
N PHE A 179 -2.82 -18.02 10.06
CA PHE A 179 -3.82 -18.96 10.51
C PHE A 179 -5.22 -18.43 10.17
N ALA A 180 -6.18 -19.33 9.93
CA ALA A 180 -7.52 -18.97 9.48
C ALA A 180 -8.27 -18.07 10.49
N GLN A 181 -7.87 -18.09 11.77
CA GLN A 181 -8.40 -17.22 12.82
C GLN A 181 -7.73 -15.83 12.87
N GLY A 182 -6.74 -15.59 12.01
CA GLY A 182 -6.12 -14.27 11.80
C GLY A 182 -4.76 -14.06 12.47
N ALA A 183 -4.26 -15.03 13.24
CA ALA A 183 -2.92 -14.95 13.82
C ALA A 183 -1.85 -15.08 12.72
N ASP A 184 -0.91 -14.14 12.72
CA ASP A 184 0.28 -14.17 11.87
C ASP A 184 1.43 -14.82 12.63
N VAL A 185 2.01 -15.88 12.07
CA VAL A 185 3.13 -16.62 12.65
C VAL A 185 4.30 -16.59 11.68
N VAL A 186 5.40 -15.98 12.08
CA VAL A 186 6.64 -15.93 11.29
C VAL A 186 7.65 -16.91 11.87
N LEU A 187 8.00 -17.92 11.08
CA LEU A 187 8.86 -19.04 11.46
C LEU A 187 10.23 -18.90 10.79
N ALA A 188 11.31 -18.92 11.57
CA ALA A 188 12.69 -18.86 11.09
C ALA A 188 13.36 -20.23 11.16
N SER A 189 14.04 -20.64 10.07
CA SER A 189 14.83 -21.87 10.05
C SER A 189 16.06 -21.83 10.99
N PRO A 190 16.56 -22.98 11.46
CA PRO A 190 15.92 -24.30 11.37
C PRO A 190 14.74 -24.39 12.34
N ALA A 191 13.62 -24.93 11.88
CA ALA A 191 12.45 -25.08 12.74
C ALA A 191 11.55 -26.24 12.35
N ARG A 192 10.87 -26.80 13.36
CA ARG A 192 9.86 -27.84 13.19
C ARG A 192 8.59 -27.45 13.92
N LEU A 193 7.49 -27.45 13.19
CA LEU A 193 6.16 -27.02 13.62
C LEU A 193 5.16 -28.14 13.32
N GLU A 194 4.22 -28.38 14.22
CA GLU A 194 3.06 -29.25 13.98
C GLU A 194 1.81 -28.38 14.03
N VAL A 195 1.15 -28.21 12.89
CA VAL A 195 -0.13 -27.50 12.82
C VAL A 195 -1.22 -28.48 13.24
N GLN A 196 -2.06 -28.10 14.20
CA GLN A 196 -3.16 -28.95 14.66
C GLN A 196 -4.48 -28.49 14.05
N ASP A 197 -4.76 -27.19 14.15
CA ASP A 197 -5.95 -26.56 13.57
C ASP A 197 -5.73 -25.04 13.36
N ALA A 198 -6.81 -24.30 13.12
CA ALA A 198 -6.78 -22.85 12.88
C ALA A 198 -6.38 -21.99 14.10
N GLN A 199 -6.33 -22.55 15.32
CA GLN A 199 -5.99 -21.87 16.57
C GLN A 199 -4.82 -22.50 17.31
N HIS A 200 -4.50 -23.76 17.03
CA HIS A 200 -3.50 -24.52 17.77
C HIS A 200 -2.37 -24.99 16.87
N THR A 201 -1.15 -24.71 17.32
CA THR A 201 0.07 -25.21 16.70
C THR A 201 1.06 -25.61 17.77
N ARG A 202 1.94 -26.56 17.48
CA ARG A 202 3.01 -26.98 18.38
C ARG A 202 4.36 -26.65 17.77
N LEU A 203 5.16 -25.86 18.48
CA LEU A 203 6.55 -25.62 18.12
C LEU A 203 7.43 -26.69 18.76
N VAL A 204 8.06 -27.53 17.94
CA VAL A 204 8.96 -28.59 18.40
C VAL A 204 10.35 -28.03 18.69
N HIS A 205 10.88 -27.21 17.78
CA HIS A 205 12.08 -26.40 17.96
C HIS A 205 12.09 -25.26 16.95
N GLY A 206 12.91 -24.23 17.20
CA GLY A 206 13.12 -23.09 16.30
C GLY A 206 12.64 -21.77 16.91
N LYS A 207 12.53 -20.75 16.06
CA LYS A 207 12.13 -19.39 16.46
C LYS A 207 10.87 -18.97 15.72
N VAL A 208 9.88 -18.48 16.48
CA VAL A 208 8.65 -17.91 15.94
C VAL A 208 8.38 -16.53 16.51
N ARG A 209 7.83 -15.65 15.67
CA ARG A 209 7.14 -14.43 16.11
C ARG A 209 5.66 -14.57 15.81
N VAL A 210 4.82 -14.21 16.76
CA VAL A 210 3.37 -14.23 16.63
C VAL A 210 2.84 -12.82 16.75
N THR A 211 1.94 -12.46 15.84
CA THR A 211 1.13 -11.24 15.93
C THR A 211 -0.32 -11.64 15.80
N ALA A 212 -1.08 -11.49 16.87
CA ALA A 212 -2.48 -11.89 16.91
C ALA A 212 -3.37 -10.67 17.14
N PRO A 213 -4.25 -10.30 16.19
CA PRO A 213 -5.22 -9.24 16.40
C PRO A 213 -6.24 -9.63 17.48
N PRO A 214 -7.02 -8.69 18.03
CA PRO A 214 -8.06 -9.00 19.02
C PRO A 214 -9.07 -10.07 18.59
N THR A 215 -9.27 -10.25 17.28
CA THR A 215 -10.13 -11.29 16.70
C THR A 215 -9.53 -12.70 16.77
N ALA A 216 -8.21 -12.82 16.91
CA ALA A 216 -7.45 -14.06 16.98
C ALA A 216 -7.08 -14.47 18.42
N ARG A 217 -7.66 -13.81 19.44
CA ARG A 217 -7.45 -14.13 20.85
C ARG A 217 -7.68 -15.61 21.13
N GLY A 218 -6.80 -16.19 21.95
CA GLY A 218 -6.78 -17.61 22.28
C GLY A 218 -5.92 -18.45 21.33
N PHE A 219 -5.24 -17.84 20.36
CA PHE A 219 -4.25 -18.56 19.55
C PHE A 219 -3.18 -19.16 20.47
N THR A 220 -2.90 -20.45 20.30
CA THR A 220 -2.04 -21.19 21.23
C THR A 220 -0.87 -21.82 20.50
N ILE A 221 0.34 -21.51 20.97
CA ILE A 221 1.55 -22.26 20.61
C ILE A 221 1.89 -23.20 21.75
N ALA A 222 1.71 -24.50 21.52
CA ALA A 222 2.13 -25.55 22.43
C ALA A 222 3.61 -25.84 22.28
N THR A 223 4.27 -26.17 23.37
CA THR A 223 5.62 -26.74 23.39
C THR A 223 5.63 -27.99 24.26
N ARG A 224 6.79 -28.62 24.45
CA ARG A 224 6.91 -29.69 25.45
C ARG A 224 6.79 -29.15 26.88
N ALA A 225 7.25 -27.92 27.12
CA ALA A 225 7.38 -27.36 28.47
C ALA A 225 6.14 -26.59 28.93
N ALA A 226 5.47 -25.87 28.02
CA ALA A 226 4.30 -25.06 28.31
C ALA A 226 3.45 -24.76 27.07
N ASP A 227 2.20 -24.39 27.29
CA ASP A 227 1.29 -23.85 26.28
C ASP A 227 1.21 -22.33 26.41
N TYR A 228 1.43 -21.63 25.31
CA TYR A 228 1.48 -20.17 25.26
C TYR A 228 0.21 -19.64 24.59
N VAL A 229 -0.69 -19.08 25.38
CA VAL A 229 -2.01 -18.61 24.95
C VAL A 229 -2.00 -17.11 24.77
N ASP A 230 -2.24 -16.68 23.54
CA ASP A 230 -2.31 -15.28 23.13
C ASP A 230 -3.61 -14.60 23.60
N LEU A 231 -3.51 -13.36 24.11
CA LEU A 231 -4.67 -12.54 24.48
C LEU A 231 -4.81 -11.26 23.63
N GLY A 232 -4.30 -11.29 22.40
CA GLY A 232 -4.22 -10.18 21.46
C GLY A 232 -2.89 -9.47 21.65
N THR A 233 -1.81 -10.12 21.24
CA THR A 233 -0.44 -9.80 21.66
C THR A 233 0.54 -9.99 20.51
N GLU A 234 1.70 -9.36 20.64
CA GLU A 234 2.87 -9.64 19.82
C GLU A 234 3.97 -10.26 20.70
N PHE A 235 4.41 -11.47 20.36
CA PHE A 235 5.43 -12.17 21.15
C PHE A 235 6.36 -13.03 20.29
N GLY A 236 7.56 -13.24 20.80
CA GLY A 236 8.56 -14.16 20.27
C GLY A 236 8.64 -15.42 21.14
N LEU A 237 8.74 -16.58 20.52
CA LEU A 237 8.99 -17.85 21.20
C LEU A 237 10.17 -18.57 20.54
N ARG A 238 11.15 -18.97 21.34
CA ARG A 238 12.28 -19.80 20.92
C ARG A 238 12.23 -21.12 21.66
N VAL A 239 12.29 -22.23 20.93
CA VAL A 239 12.44 -23.56 21.52
C VAL A 239 13.79 -24.14 21.10
N ASP A 240 14.65 -24.35 22.08
CA ASP A 240 15.98 -24.92 21.90
C ASP A 240 15.90 -26.42 21.54
N PRO A 241 16.55 -26.88 20.46
CA PRO A 241 16.42 -28.26 19.99
C PRO A 241 17.05 -29.30 20.93
N ASP A 242 18.06 -28.92 21.72
CA ASP A 242 18.81 -29.85 22.56
C ASP A 242 18.21 -29.97 23.96
N SER A 243 17.96 -28.84 24.61
CA SER A 243 17.42 -28.77 25.97
C SER A 243 15.89 -28.80 26.02
N GLY A 244 15.21 -28.52 24.90
CA GLY A 244 13.76 -28.33 24.87
C GLY A 244 13.28 -27.09 25.63
N ALA A 245 14.20 -26.20 26.02
CA ALA A 245 13.88 -24.96 26.71
C ALA A 245 13.05 -24.04 25.82
N SER A 246 11.94 -23.53 26.35
CA SER A 246 11.07 -22.59 25.65
C SER A 246 11.19 -21.20 26.29
N ASP A 247 11.74 -20.26 25.51
CA ASP A 247 11.98 -18.87 25.90
C ASP A 247 10.94 -17.97 25.23
N LEU A 248 10.10 -17.33 26.04
CA LEU A 248 9.05 -16.40 25.64
C LEU A 248 9.51 -14.95 25.83
N TYR A 249 9.21 -14.08 24.87
CA TYR A 249 9.46 -12.64 24.90
C TYR A 249 8.20 -11.90 24.46
N VAL A 250 7.63 -11.04 25.31
CA VAL A 250 6.38 -10.32 25.00
C VAL A 250 6.70 -8.88 24.59
N PHE A 251 6.40 -8.53 23.34
CA PHE A 251 6.70 -7.23 22.75
C PHE A 251 5.57 -6.22 22.93
N ASP A 252 4.32 -6.68 22.90
CA ASP A 252 3.11 -5.87 23.12
C ASP A 252 1.99 -6.79 23.62
N GLY A 253 1.31 -6.43 24.72
CA GLY A 253 0.18 -7.18 25.27
C GLY A 253 0.54 -8.18 26.39
N GLN A 254 -0.14 -9.32 26.42
CA GLN A 254 -0.04 -10.35 27.47
C GLN A 254 -0.17 -11.78 26.89
N VAL A 255 0.72 -12.66 27.32
CA VAL A 255 0.65 -14.11 27.07
C VAL A 255 0.40 -14.85 28.38
N ASN A 256 -0.57 -15.76 28.37
CA ASN A 256 -0.76 -16.70 29.46
C ASN A 256 0.05 -17.98 29.18
N VAL A 257 0.86 -18.37 30.14
CA VAL A 257 1.62 -19.62 30.08
C VAL A 257 0.87 -20.67 30.90
N ALA A 258 0.43 -21.74 30.25
CA ALA A 258 -0.36 -22.80 30.84
C ALA A 258 0.39 -24.14 30.89
N ASP A 259 0.05 -24.96 31.88
CA ASP A 259 0.52 -26.34 31.96
C ASP A 259 -0.11 -27.19 30.84
N PRO A 260 0.67 -27.86 29.98
CA PRO A 260 0.13 -28.56 28.81
C PRO A 260 -0.80 -29.73 29.12
N ARG A 261 -0.80 -30.23 30.36
CA ARG A 261 -1.61 -31.40 30.76
C ARG A 261 -2.92 -31.00 31.41
N SER A 262 -2.88 -29.98 32.25
CA SER A 262 -4.03 -29.54 33.05
C SER A 262 -4.73 -28.30 32.47
N GLY A 263 -4.09 -27.58 31.54
CA GLY A 263 -4.59 -26.30 31.01
C GLY A 263 -4.58 -25.18 32.05
N LYS A 264 -4.03 -25.41 33.24
CA LYS A 264 -3.98 -24.42 34.31
C LYS A 264 -2.95 -23.35 33.96
N VAL A 265 -3.34 -22.08 34.05
CA VAL A 265 -2.42 -20.94 33.92
C VAL A 265 -1.38 -21.00 35.05
N LEU A 266 -0.11 -21.08 34.66
CA LEU A 266 1.05 -21.10 35.54
C LEU A 266 1.59 -19.69 35.79
N SER A 267 1.62 -18.86 34.76
CA SER A 267 2.08 -17.47 34.83
C SER A 267 1.46 -16.61 33.73
N GLU A 268 1.47 -15.31 33.96
CA GLU A 268 1.09 -14.29 32.98
C GLU A 268 2.34 -13.46 32.68
N VAL A 269 2.70 -13.35 31.41
CA VAL A 269 3.86 -12.57 30.96
C VAL A 269 3.35 -11.39 30.15
N VAL A 270 3.67 -10.18 30.58
CA VAL A 270 3.20 -8.93 29.97
C VAL A 270 4.31 -8.25 29.19
N GLU A 271 3.93 -7.27 28.37
CA GLU A 271 4.81 -6.39 27.60
C GLU A 271 6.14 -6.05 28.29
N GLY A 272 7.24 -6.19 27.55
CA GLY A 272 8.59 -5.91 27.99
C GLY A 272 9.23 -7.00 28.84
N ASN A 273 8.49 -8.04 29.22
CA ASN A 273 9.00 -9.15 30.03
C ASN A 273 9.21 -10.43 29.20
N SER A 274 9.95 -11.36 29.81
CA SER A 274 10.26 -12.66 29.24
C SER A 274 10.15 -13.77 30.29
N SER A 275 10.00 -15.01 29.83
CA SER A 275 10.05 -16.19 30.69
C SER A 275 10.72 -17.36 30.00
N ARG A 276 11.44 -18.19 30.76
CA ARG A 276 11.99 -19.46 30.29
C ARG A 276 11.31 -20.62 30.99
N HIS A 277 10.93 -21.64 30.23
CA HIS A 277 10.35 -22.88 30.74
C HIS A 277 11.17 -24.09 30.25
N VAL A 278 11.61 -24.94 31.18
CA VAL A 278 12.35 -26.18 30.88
C VAL A 278 11.88 -27.26 31.84
N GLU A 279 11.31 -28.35 31.34
CA GLU A 279 10.88 -29.51 32.17
C GLU A 279 10.07 -29.13 33.43
N GLY A 280 9.19 -28.12 33.33
CA GLY A 280 8.36 -27.64 34.45
C GLY A 280 9.04 -26.66 35.41
N ALA A 281 10.32 -26.36 35.22
CA ALA A 281 11.01 -25.27 35.90
C ALA A 281 10.79 -23.94 35.17
N VAL A 282 10.60 -22.87 35.93
CA VAL A 282 10.49 -21.50 35.42
C VAL A 282 11.76 -20.72 35.78
N GLY A 283 12.30 -19.98 34.81
CA GLY A 283 13.48 -19.13 34.99
C GLY A 283 13.44 -17.88 34.13
N ALA A 284 14.52 -17.10 34.19
CA ALA A 284 14.72 -15.96 33.30
C ALA A 284 15.14 -16.43 31.91
N ALA A 285 14.53 -15.87 30.87
CA ALA A 285 14.99 -16.07 29.51
C ALA A 285 16.30 -15.30 29.27
N PRO A 286 17.22 -15.79 28.42
CA PRO A 286 18.39 -15.03 28.01
C PRO A 286 17.95 -13.70 27.36
N GLU A 287 18.71 -12.63 27.59
CA GLU A 287 18.51 -11.39 26.82
C GLU A 287 18.77 -11.68 25.33
N VAL A 288 17.87 -11.21 24.47
CA VAL A 288 17.95 -11.28 23.01
C VAL A 288 17.39 -9.98 22.45
N ASP A 289 17.90 -9.61 21.28
CA ASP A 289 17.36 -8.47 20.55
C ASP A 289 15.97 -8.83 19.98
N ALA A 290 15.01 -7.91 20.05
CA ALA A 290 13.69 -8.10 19.43
C ALA A 290 13.81 -8.35 17.92
N ASP A 291 14.87 -7.85 17.29
CA ASP A 291 15.19 -8.05 15.87
C ASP A 291 15.65 -9.49 15.55
N GLU A 292 15.95 -10.33 16.55
CA GLU A 292 16.23 -11.76 16.33
C GLU A 292 15.00 -12.57 15.92
N PHE A 293 13.81 -12.01 16.12
CA PHE A 293 12.51 -12.58 15.75
C PHE A 293 12.00 -11.90 14.47
N PRO A 294 11.98 -12.60 13.32
CA PRO A 294 11.57 -11.99 12.07
C PRO A 294 10.12 -11.52 12.12
N THR A 295 9.88 -10.31 11.63
CA THR A 295 8.53 -9.77 11.44
C THR A 295 8.05 -10.05 10.01
N PRO A 296 6.74 -9.98 9.73
CA PRO A 296 6.24 -10.05 8.36
C PRO A 296 6.93 -9.05 7.43
N GLY A 297 7.21 -7.83 7.92
CA GLY A 297 7.94 -6.81 7.17
C GLY A 297 9.41 -7.16 6.89
N ALA A 298 10.06 -7.93 7.76
CA ALA A 298 11.46 -8.34 7.55
C ALA A 298 11.62 -9.32 6.37
N ILE A 299 10.62 -10.16 6.09
CA ILE A 299 10.67 -11.12 4.96
C ILE A 299 10.76 -10.40 3.63
N GLY A 300 9.86 -9.42 3.40
CA GLY A 300 9.87 -8.66 2.16
C GLY A 300 11.17 -7.87 1.98
N PHE A 301 11.70 -7.29 3.07
CA PHE A 301 12.99 -6.60 3.02
C PHE A 301 14.15 -7.55 2.67
N GLN A 302 14.19 -8.75 3.24
CA GLN A 302 15.20 -9.77 2.90
C GLN A 302 15.08 -10.27 1.46
N ARG A 303 13.86 -10.50 0.97
CA ARG A 303 13.60 -10.87 -0.43
C ARG A 303 14.13 -9.80 -1.38
N TRP A 304 13.82 -8.54 -1.09
CA TRP A 304 14.33 -7.40 -1.84
C TRP A 304 15.86 -7.32 -1.80
N GLN A 305 16.49 -7.48 -0.63
CA GLN A 305 17.96 -7.49 -0.48
C GLN A 305 18.64 -8.60 -1.29
N GLN A 306 18.02 -9.76 -1.42
CA GLN A 306 18.55 -10.83 -2.29
C GLN A 306 18.42 -10.46 -3.77
N HIS A 307 17.26 -9.90 -4.15
CA HIS A 307 17.01 -9.50 -5.53
C HIS A 307 17.95 -8.37 -5.98
N GLU A 308 18.11 -7.30 -5.19
CA GLU A 308 18.98 -6.19 -5.58
C GLU A 308 20.44 -6.62 -5.79
N ARG A 309 20.95 -7.60 -5.03
CA ARG A 309 22.30 -8.15 -5.24
C ARG A 309 22.44 -8.80 -6.62
N ALA A 310 21.42 -9.53 -7.07
CA ALA A 310 21.40 -10.14 -8.39
C ALA A 310 21.16 -9.10 -9.50
N MET A 311 20.26 -8.14 -9.28
CA MET A 311 19.97 -7.06 -10.23
C MET A 311 21.20 -6.21 -10.52
N ARG A 312 22.04 -5.95 -9.52
CA ARG A 312 23.29 -5.17 -9.66
C ARG A 312 24.35 -5.83 -10.55
N THR A 313 24.16 -7.08 -10.98
CA THR A 313 25.07 -7.76 -11.92
C THR A 313 24.60 -7.67 -13.37
N ASP A 314 23.46 -7.04 -13.65
CA ASP A 314 22.97 -6.78 -15.01
C ASP A 314 23.87 -5.74 -15.69
N ASP A 315 24.45 -6.09 -16.85
CA ASP A 315 25.39 -5.27 -17.60
C ASP A 315 24.72 -4.09 -18.33
N GLN A 316 23.40 -4.13 -18.47
CA GLN A 316 22.59 -3.06 -19.06
C GLN A 316 21.94 -2.16 -17.99
N LEU A 317 22.21 -2.40 -16.70
CA LEU A 317 21.85 -1.50 -15.60
C LEU A 317 22.69 -0.22 -15.65
N LEU A 318 22.04 0.95 -15.64
CA LEU A 318 22.73 2.25 -15.58
C LEU A 318 22.88 2.72 -14.13
N ALA A 319 21.79 2.68 -13.37
CA ALA A 319 21.81 3.10 -11.97
C ALA A 319 20.86 2.29 -11.10
N PHE A 320 21.24 2.19 -9.83
CA PHE A 320 20.39 1.66 -8.77
C PHE A 320 20.54 2.52 -7.53
N TYR A 321 19.49 3.26 -7.19
CA TYR A 321 19.41 4.05 -5.96
C TYR A 321 18.56 3.28 -4.94
N PRO A 322 19.17 2.62 -3.95
CA PRO A 322 18.46 1.84 -2.94
C PRO A 322 17.93 2.70 -1.78
N PHE A 323 18.08 4.02 -1.80
CA PHE A 323 17.70 4.93 -0.71
C PHE A 323 18.25 4.43 0.63
N ARG A 324 19.57 4.43 0.75
CA ARG A 324 20.31 4.14 1.98
C ARG A 324 21.02 5.41 2.42
N ARG A 325 20.81 5.79 3.66
CA ARG A 325 21.42 6.96 4.28
C ARG A 325 22.90 6.69 4.51
N GLY A 326 23.73 7.48 3.86
CA GLY A 326 25.16 7.51 4.09
C GLY A 326 25.56 8.47 5.21
N ALA A 327 26.86 8.66 5.40
CA ALA A 327 27.38 9.67 6.33
C ALA A 327 27.03 11.10 5.90
N ASP A 328 27.00 11.35 4.59
CA ASP A 328 26.45 12.58 4.01
C ASP A 328 24.98 12.35 3.65
N GLU A 329 24.08 12.84 4.50
CA GLU A 329 22.63 12.72 4.30
C GLU A 329 22.12 13.53 3.10
N THR A 330 22.94 14.38 2.48
CA THR A 330 22.58 15.14 1.26
C THR A 330 22.88 14.39 -0.03
N VAL A 331 23.43 13.17 0.05
CA VAL A 331 23.76 12.34 -1.12
C VAL A 331 22.81 11.15 -1.20
N LEU A 332 22.13 11.00 -2.34
CA LEU A 332 21.42 9.78 -2.69
C LEU A 332 22.39 8.83 -3.40
N LEU A 333 22.94 7.88 -2.66
CA LEU A 333 23.95 6.95 -3.18
C LEU A 333 23.42 6.12 -4.37
N ASN A 334 24.15 6.15 -5.48
CA ASN A 334 24.02 5.14 -6.54
C ASN A 334 24.85 3.91 -6.15
N ALA A 335 24.21 2.75 -6.06
CA ALA A 335 24.85 1.48 -5.77
C ALA A 335 25.31 0.74 -7.06
N HIS A 336 25.47 1.45 -8.16
CA HIS A 336 25.99 0.93 -9.43
C HIS A 336 26.95 1.96 -10.06
N ASP A 337 27.85 1.52 -10.94
CA ASP A 337 28.93 2.37 -11.46
C ASP A 337 28.56 3.12 -12.76
N GLY A 338 27.40 2.83 -13.34
CA GLY A 338 26.98 3.40 -14.63
C GLY A 338 26.55 4.89 -14.58
N MET A 339 26.29 5.44 -13.40
CA MET A 339 25.91 6.84 -13.19
C MET A 339 26.47 7.36 -11.86
N THR A 340 26.47 8.68 -11.67
CA THR A 340 26.86 9.29 -10.39
C THR A 340 25.76 9.16 -9.32
N SER A 341 26.15 9.36 -8.06
CA SER A 341 25.18 9.52 -6.96
C SER A 341 24.40 10.83 -7.11
N GLY A 342 23.16 10.84 -6.64
CA GLY A 342 22.29 12.00 -6.68
C GLY A 342 22.55 12.99 -5.56
N ARG A 343 22.14 14.23 -5.76
CA ARG A 343 22.18 15.30 -4.75
C ARG A 343 20.77 15.59 -4.23
N ILE A 344 20.54 15.39 -2.95
CA ILE A 344 19.26 15.64 -2.30
C ILE A 344 19.15 17.13 -1.99
N GLU A 345 18.10 17.77 -2.49
CA GLU A 345 17.79 19.17 -2.26
C GLU A 345 16.41 19.24 -1.60
N GLY A 346 16.39 19.47 -0.29
CA GLY A 346 15.16 19.59 0.51
C GLY A 346 14.57 18.26 0.98
N ALA A 347 14.43 17.23 0.14
CA ALA A 347 13.73 16.00 0.53
C ALA A 347 14.30 15.37 1.82
N GLY A 348 13.41 14.94 2.73
CA GLY A 348 13.79 14.45 4.07
C GLY A 348 13.81 12.93 4.18
N TRP A 349 14.76 12.35 4.93
CA TRP A 349 14.79 10.92 5.17
C TRP A 349 13.62 10.43 6.05
N THR A 350 13.04 9.30 5.67
CA THR A 350 11.91 8.66 6.39
C THR A 350 11.95 7.13 6.22
N THR A 351 10.96 6.43 6.77
CA THR A 351 10.81 4.98 6.64
C THR A 351 10.18 4.61 5.29
N GLY A 352 10.75 3.61 4.61
CA GLY A 352 10.32 3.07 3.32
C GLY A 352 9.25 1.98 3.42
N ARG A 353 9.24 1.07 2.44
CA ARG A 353 8.30 -0.07 2.36
C ARG A 353 8.28 -0.95 3.58
N TRP A 354 9.44 -1.12 4.22
CA TRP A 354 9.63 -1.98 5.38
C TRP A 354 10.28 -1.23 6.54
N PRO A 355 10.03 -1.63 7.80
CA PRO A 355 10.85 -1.20 8.92
C PRO A 355 12.34 -1.44 8.63
N GLY A 356 13.19 -0.45 8.92
CA GLY A 356 14.63 -0.51 8.65
C GLY A 356 15.05 -0.19 7.20
N LYS A 357 14.12 -0.20 6.23
CA LYS A 357 14.35 0.35 4.89
C LYS A 357 14.06 1.85 4.92
N GLU A 358 14.93 2.65 4.31
CA GLU A 358 14.75 4.09 4.26
C GLU A 358 14.12 4.56 2.95
N ALA A 359 13.59 5.77 2.98
CA ALA A 359 12.98 6.47 1.85
C ALA A 359 13.26 7.97 1.95
N LEU A 360 13.01 8.70 0.87
CA LEU A 360 12.93 10.16 0.90
C LEU A 360 11.47 10.60 0.84
N LEU A 361 11.11 11.54 1.71
CA LEU A 361 9.86 12.27 1.74
C LEU A 361 10.01 13.56 0.91
N PHE A 362 9.11 13.73 -0.03
CA PHE A 362 8.91 14.94 -0.83
C PHE A 362 7.59 15.55 -0.37
N ASP A 363 7.63 16.66 0.35
CA ASP A 363 6.43 17.32 0.89
C ASP A 363 6.39 18.84 0.63
N ARG A 364 7.47 19.42 0.10
CA ARG A 364 7.57 20.84 -0.27
C ARG A 364 7.74 21.06 -1.76
N ASP A 365 7.43 22.27 -2.21
CA ASP A 365 7.56 22.70 -3.61
C ASP A 365 9.00 22.68 -4.13
N THR A 366 9.96 22.76 -3.22
CA THR A 366 11.39 22.85 -3.53
C THR A 366 12.12 21.51 -3.38
N ASP A 367 11.44 20.45 -2.97
CA ASP A 367 12.10 19.16 -2.73
C ASP A 367 12.37 18.47 -4.07
N PHE A 368 13.61 18.02 -4.28
CA PHE A 368 14.00 17.15 -5.39
C PHE A 368 15.30 16.40 -5.08
N VAL A 369 15.63 15.43 -5.91
CA VAL A 369 17.00 14.91 -6.02
C VAL A 369 17.52 15.22 -7.42
N GLN A 370 18.65 15.92 -7.50
CA GLN A 370 19.34 16.17 -8.76
C GLN A 370 20.13 14.92 -9.16
N LEU A 371 19.95 14.49 -10.41
CA LEU A 371 20.52 13.30 -11.01
C LEU A 371 21.03 13.66 -12.42
N ASP A 372 21.91 12.85 -12.99
CA ASP A 372 22.31 12.97 -14.39
C ASP A 372 22.27 11.59 -15.05
N ILE A 373 21.51 11.46 -16.14
CA ILE A 373 21.48 10.26 -17.00
C ILE A 373 22.21 10.63 -18.31
N PRO A 374 23.53 10.37 -18.39
CA PRO A 374 24.36 10.91 -19.44
C PRO A 374 24.22 10.17 -20.76
N GLY A 375 24.39 10.90 -21.86
CA GLY A 375 24.53 10.34 -23.20
C GLY A 375 23.21 10.15 -23.96
N GLU A 376 23.29 9.31 -24.97
CA GLU A 376 22.18 8.98 -25.87
C GLU A 376 21.76 7.53 -25.68
N HIS A 377 20.45 7.29 -25.67
CA HIS A 377 19.90 5.95 -25.50
C HIS A 377 18.92 5.61 -26.63
N GLN A 378 18.97 4.36 -27.08
CA GLN A 378 17.96 3.81 -27.98
C GLN A 378 16.73 3.36 -27.20
N GLU A 379 16.96 2.86 -25.99
CA GLU A 379 15.94 2.34 -25.10
C GLU A 379 16.28 2.71 -23.67
N LEU A 380 15.25 2.83 -22.83
CA LEU A 380 15.40 3.16 -21.43
C LEU A 380 14.26 2.57 -20.62
N THR A 381 14.56 1.92 -19.51
CA THR A 381 13.56 1.59 -18.49
C THR A 381 13.88 2.33 -17.21
N ILE A 382 12.92 3.08 -16.67
CA ILE A 382 13.01 3.76 -15.37
C ILE A 382 11.94 3.16 -14.46
N ALA A 383 12.33 2.59 -13.33
CA ALA A 383 11.42 2.00 -12.37
C ALA A 383 11.60 2.63 -10.98
N ALA A 384 10.50 2.88 -10.28
CA ALA A 384 10.53 3.42 -8.93
C ALA A 384 9.44 2.81 -8.05
N TRP A 385 9.75 2.70 -6.75
CA TRP A 385 8.74 2.45 -5.71
C TRP A 385 8.42 3.74 -4.98
N LEU A 386 7.12 4.07 -4.95
CA LEU A 386 6.63 5.31 -4.41
C LEU A 386 5.33 5.12 -3.61
N LYS A 387 5.11 5.98 -2.62
CA LYS A 387 3.86 6.06 -1.85
C LYS A 387 3.40 7.51 -1.85
N LEU A 388 2.40 7.80 -2.68
CA LEU A 388 1.88 9.16 -2.84
C LEU A 388 0.94 9.51 -1.70
N ASP A 389 1.14 10.67 -1.11
CA ASP A 389 0.25 11.20 -0.08
C ASP A 389 -0.87 12.05 -0.70
N ARG A 390 -0.58 12.77 -1.81
CA ARG A 390 -1.52 13.65 -2.53
C ARG A 390 -1.02 13.95 -3.95
N LEU A 391 -1.86 14.58 -4.77
CA LEU A 391 -1.56 15.02 -6.14
C LEU A 391 -2.04 16.45 -6.31
N ASP A 392 -1.18 17.41 -5.98
CA ASP A 392 -1.58 18.82 -5.82
C ASP A 392 -1.64 19.56 -7.17
N PHE A 393 -0.89 19.07 -8.17
CA PHE A 393 -0.65 19.78 -9.43
C PHE A 393 -1.30 19.10 -10.63
N VAL A 394 -1.42 19.85 -11.74
CA VAL A 394 -1.89 19.30 -13.02
C VAL A 394 -1.04 18.11 -13.44
N PHE A 395 0.28 18.24 -13.26
CA PHE A 395 1.25 17.17 -13.40
C PHE A 395 2.14 17.11 -12.17
N ASN A 396 2.43 15.91 -11.68
CA ASN A 396 3.24 15.65 -10.50
C ASN A 396 4.43 14.79 -10.96
N ALA A 397 5.66 15.28 -10.80
CA ALA A 397 6.86 14.69 -11.39
C ALA A 397 7.39 13.53 -10.56
N ILE A 398 7.61 12.38 -11.19
CA ILE A 398 8.37 11.27 -10.61
C ILE A 398 9.84 11.49 -10.98
N LEU A 399 10.17 11.51 -12.27
CA LEU A 399 11.52 11.81 -12.75
C LEU A 399 11.44 12.52 -14.10
N ASN A 400 11.99 13.73 -14.20
CA ASN A 400 11.99 14.51 -15.43
C ASN A 400 13.38 15.06 -15.72
N SER A 401 13.77 15.07 -17.00
CA SER A 401 14.78 15.99 -17.52
C SER A 401 14.45 17.43 -17.12
N ASP A 402 15.49 18.22 -16.86
CA ASP A 402 15.32 19.60 -16.40
C ASP A 402 14.61 20.49 -17.43
N GLY A 403 14.87 20.29 -18.72
CA GLY A 403 14.19 20.99 -19.81
C GLY A 403 13.13 20.16 -20.53
N TYR A 404 12.68 20.65 -21.68
CA TYR A 404 11.77 19.95 -22.58
C TYR A 404 12.26 19.92 -24.05
N ASP A 405 13.58 19.94 -24.25
CA ASP A 405 14.17 19.82 -25.59
C ASP A 405 13.96 18.43 -26.18
N LEU A 406 14.06 18.33 -27.51
CA LEU A 406 13.90 17.06 -28.22
C LEU A 406 14.84 15.98 -27.66
N GLY A 407 14.25 14.85 -27.23
CA GLY A 407 14.95 13.74 -26.60
C GLY A 407 14.90 13.73 -25.07
N HIS A 408 14.48 14.81 -24.42
CA HIS A 408 14.30 14.86 -22.96
C HIS A 408 13.21 13.88 -22.51
N VAL A 409 13.41 13.24 -21.36
CA VAL A 409 12.55 12.17 -20.85
C VAL A 409 11.85 12.63 -19.58
N HIS A 410 10.53 12.45 -19.55
CA HIS A 410 9.67 12.85 -18.45
C HIS A 410 8.82 11.68 -17.99
N LEU A 411 8.68 11.47 -16.68
CA LEU A 411 7.77 10.50 -16.07
C LEU A 411 6.98 11.21 -14.96
N GLN A 412 5.67 11.31 -15.17
CA GLN A 412 4.79 12.18 -14.39
C GLN A 412 3.44 11.51 -14.16
N LEU A 413 2.65 12.08 -13.26
CA LEU A 413 1.27 11.70 -13.00
C LEU A 413 0.35 12.90 -13.20
N THR A 414 -0.85 12.69 -13.74
CA THR A 414 -1.89 13.72 -13.74
C THR A 414 -2.40 13.98 -12.31
N ARG A 415 -3.22 15.02 -12.12
CA ARG A 415 -3.93 15.27 -10.85
C ARG A 415 -4.79 14.08 -10.39
N GLN A 416 -5.28 13.27 -11.32
CA GLN A 416 -6.05 12.05 -11.03
C GLN A 416 -5.16 10.81 -10.80
N GLY A 417 -3.84 10.92 -10.95
CA GLY A 417 -2.89 9.84 -10.71
C GLY A 417 -2.61 8.96 -11.92
N HIS A 418 -3.10 9.31 -13.11
CA HIS A 418 -2.76 8.56 -14.33
C HIS A 418 -1.33 8.90 -14.78
N PRO A 419 -0.52 7.88 -15.17
CA PRO A 419 0.76 8.10 -15.80
C PRO A 419 0.71 9.02 -17.02
N ARG A 420 1.75 9.85 -17.14
CA ARG A 420 2.00 10.78 -18.23
C ARG A 420 3.50 10.90 -18.46
N GLY A 421 3.91 11.37 -19.64
CA GLY A 421 5.31 11.65 -19.94
C GLY A 421 5.76 10.97 -21.23
N GLY A 422 6.97 10.43 -21.24
CA GLY A 422 7.64 9.86 -22.40
C GLY A 422 8.83 10.69 -22.79
N VAL A 423 9.16 10.68 -24.08
CA VAL A 423 10.23 11.49 -24.65
C VAL A 423 9.63 12.72 -25.35
N ALA A 424 10.28 13.88 -25.25
CA ALA A 424 9.93 15.06 -26.03
C ALA A 424 10.28 14.84 -27.50
N VAL A 425 9.28 14.88 -28.38
CA VAL A 425 9.42 14.63 -29.83
C VAL A 425 8.86 15.80 -30.65
N ALA A 426 9.30 15.89 -31.91
CA ALA A 426 8.61 16.70 -32.89
C ALA A 426 7.33 15.98 -33.34
N GLY A 427 6.18 16.66 -33.28
CA GLY A 427 4.90 16.11 -33.74
C GLY A 427 3.92 15.78 -32.61
N ARG A 428 2.99 14.86 -32.89
CA ARG A 428 1.91 14.50 -31.97
C ARG A 428 2.16 13.14 -31.34
N TYR A 429 1.58 12.94 -30.15
CA TYR A 429 1.49 11.64 -29.49
C TYR A 429 0.12 11.02 -29.75
N GLU A 430 0.10 9.70 -29.78
CA GLU A 430 -1.11 8.89 -29.71
C GLU A 430 -1.13 8.17 -28.38
N ASP A 431 -2.08 8.55 -27.51
CA ASP A 431 -2.16 8.05 -26.14
C ASP A 431 -3.31 7.06 -25.99
N ARG A 432 -3.02 5.95 -25.31
CA ARG A 432 -3.99 4.95 -24.89
C ARG A 432 -3.83 4.70 -23.40
N ILE A 433 -4.76 5.25 -22.61
CA ILE A 433 -4.84 4.99 -21.17
C ILE A 433 -5.74 3.77 -20.97
N VAL A 434 -5.21 2.72 -20.34
CA VAL A 434 -5.85 1.40 -20.26
C VAL A 434 -6.00 0.86 -18.84
N GLY A 435 -5.28 1.45 -17.88
CA GLY A 435 -5.25 0.98 -16.51
C GLY A 435 -5.68 2.03 -15.51
N SER A 436 -5.74 1.61 -14.25
CA SER A 436 -6.10 2.46 -13.12
C SER A 436 -5.00 3.47 -12.79
N PRO A 437 -5.36 4.63 -12.19
CA PRO A 437 -4.37 5.57 -11.68
C PRO A 437 -3.56 4.97 -10.53
N VAL A 438 -2.42 5.59 -10.22
CA VAL A 438 -1.62 5.26 -9.03
C VAL A 438 -2.43 5.60 -7.77
N PRO A 439 -2.66 4.63 -6.86
CA PRO A 439 -3.41 4.88 -5.64
C PRO A 439 -2.63 5.74 -4.64
N LEU A 440 -3.35 6.57 -3.90
CA LEU A 440 -2.79 7.32 -2.77
C LEU A 440 -2.67 6.42 -1.53
N GLY A 441 -1.71 6.72 -0.66
CA GLY A 441 -1.53 6.05 0.63
C GLY A 441 -1.01 4.61 0.55
N GLN A 442 -0.66 4.11 -0.63
CA GLN A 442 -0.16 2.75 -0.85
C GLN A 442 1.18 2.76 -1.58
N TRP A 443 2.09 1.87 -1.18
CA TRP A 443 3.34 1.65 -1.91
C TRP A 443 3.02 1.04 -3.27
N THR A 444 3.47 1.70 -4.33
CA THR A 444 3.18 1.37 -5.72
C THR A 444 4.48 1.33 -6.51
N HIS A 445 4.65 0.30 -7.32
CA HIS A 445 5.72 0.23 -8.29
C HIS A 445 5.27 0.88 -9.59
N VAL A 446 6.08 1.80 -10.13
CA VAL A 446 5.85 2.43 -11.43
C VAL A 446 7.06 2.18 -12.31
N ALA A 447 6.86 1.56 -13.48
CA ALA A 447 7.90 1.30 -14.46
C ALA A 447 7.58 1.97 -15.80
N SER A 448 8.49 2.80 -16.29
CA SER A 448 8.42 3.55 -17.55
C SER A 448 9.40 2.96 -18.54
N VAL A 449 8.88 2.36 -19.62
CA VAL A 449 9.65 1.67 -20.67
C VAL A 449 9.57 2.50 -21.96
N LEU A 450 10.69 3.05 -22.40
CA LEU A 450 10.82 3.82 -23.63
C LEU A 450 11.64 3.05 -24.66
N SER A 451 11.18 3.02 -25.91
CA SER A 451 11.90 2.40 -27.03
C SER A 451 11.78 3.28 -28.27
N ARG A 452 12.94 3.69 -28.81
CA ARG A 452 13.03 4.39 -30.10
C ARG A 452 12.69 3.46 -31.25
N GLU A 453 13.09 2.19 -31.18
CA GLU A 453 12.83 1.18 -32.23
C GLU A 453 11.32 1.07 -32.50
N THR A 454 10.54 0.93 -31.44
CA THR A 454 9.08 0.82 -31.53
C THR A 454 8.36 2.18 -31.46
N ARG A 455 9.11 3.28 -31.26
CA ARG A 455 8.61 4.65 -31.04
C ARG A 455 7.49 4.69 -30.02
N SER A 456 7.70 4.01 -28.89
CA SER A 456 6.68 3.80 -27.88
C SER A 456 7.18 4.07 -26.47
N HIS A 457 6.24 4.52 -25.64
CA HIS A 457 6.40 4.66 -24.20
C HIS A 457 5.28 3.89 -23.51
N ARG A 458 5.64 2.92 -22.69
CA ARG A 458 4.70 2.14 -21.89
C ARG A 458 4.97 2.39 -20.42
N VAL A 459 3.92 2.67 -19.66
CA VAL A 459 4.01 2.78 -18.19
C VAL A 459 3.19 1.69 -17.54
N TYR A 460 3.82 0.97 -16.62
CA TYR A 460 3.23 -0.09 -15.83
C TYR A 460 3.09 0.37 -14.39
N VAL A 461 1.92 0.15 -13.80
CA VAL A 461 1.63 0.38 -12.38
C VAL A 461 1.39 -0.98 -11.74
N ASN A 462 2.20 -1.34 -10.73
CA ASN A 462 2.19 -2.68 -10.11
C ASN A 462 2.24 -3.82 -11.14
N GLY A 463 3.01 -3.64 -12.22
CA GLY A 463 3.20 -4.65 -13.26
C GLY A 463 2.06 -4.74 -14.28
N VAL A 464 1.02 -3.92 -14.15
CA VAL A 464 -0.10 -3.83 -15.09
C VAL A 464 0.10 -2.63 -15.99
N LEU A 465 -0.04 -2.80 -17.31
CA LEU A 465 0.05 -1.70 -18.28
C LEU A 465 -1.06 -0.68 -18.00
N THR A 466 -0.69 0.60 -17.86
CA THR A 466 -1.64 1.69 -17.58
C THR A 466 -1.64 2.76 -18.67
N LEU A 467 -0.47 3.04 -19.26
CA LEU A 467 -0.32 3.97 -20.38
C LEU A 467 0.45 3.30 -21.49
N GLU A 468 -0.03 3.46 -22.71
CA GLU A 468 0.74 3.24 -23.92
C GLU A 468 0.67 4.50 -24.79
N ARG A 469 1.83 5.00 -25.17
CA ARG A 469 2.00 6.20 -25.98
C ARG A 469 2.86 5.86 -27.18
N HIS A 470 2.46 6.32 -28.36
CA HIS A 470 3.26 6.23 -29.57
C HIS A 470 3.54 7.61 -30.16
N TRP A 471 4.62 7.70 -30.93
CA TRP A 471 4.95 8.88 -31.73
C TRP A 471 5.47 8.48 -33.10
N SER A 472 5.39 9.38 -34.06
CA SER A 472 5.71 9.07 -35.46
C SER A 472 7.16 9.37 -35.84
N THR A 473 7.78 10.36 -35.20
CA THR A 473 9.12 10.82 -35.51
C THR A 473 10.21 9.93 -34.91
N ASP A 474 11.34 9.85 -35.59
CA ASP A 474 12.49 9.16 -35.03
C ASP A 474 13.20 10.09 -34.03
N GLN A 475 13.15 9.74 -32.75
CA GLN A 475 13.70 10.56 -31.67
C GLN A 475 14.61 9.74 -30.77
N VAL A 476 15.88 10.16 -30.70
CA VAL A 476 16.87 9.63 -29.75
C VAL A 476 16.53 10.10 -28.35
N LEU A 477 16.65 9.21 -27.36
CA LEU A 477 16.46 9.54 -25.94
C LEU A 477 17.74 10.20 -25.40
N ARG A 478 17.60 11.38 -24.79
CA ARG A 478 18.69 12.18 -24.21
C ARG A 478 18.22 12.81 -22.90
N PRO A 479 18.10 12.04 -21.81
CA PRO A 479 17.51 12.57 -20.59
C PRO A 479 18.41 13.63 -19.93
N GLY A 480 19.72 13.44 -19.90
CA GLY A 480 20.69 14.39 -19.34
C GLY A 480 20.44 14.69 -17.87
N SER A 481 20.61 15.97 -17.50
CA SER A 481 20.31 16.45 -16.15
C SER A 481 18.83 16.30 -15.83
N CYS A 482 18.53 15.58 -14.75
CA CYS A 482 17.19 15.19 -14.35
C CYS A 482 16.93 15.50 -12.87
N ARG A 483 15.66 15.69 -12.52
CA ARG A 483 15.19 15.77 -11.14
C ARG A 483 14.21 14.65 -10.85
N LEU A 484 14.49 13.92 -9.77
CA LEU A 484 13.52 13.06 -9.11
C LEU A 484 12.66 13.91 -8.17
N GLY A 485 11.35 13.75 -8.27
CA GLY A 485 10.37 14.35 -7.39
C GLY A 485 9.97 15.79 -7.73
N ASN A 486 10.47 16.37 -8.83
CA ASN A 486 10.11 17.74 -9.20
C ASN A 486 10.40 18.08 -10.67
N TRP A 487 9.84 19.19 -11.13
CA TRP A 487 10.23 19.87 -12.35
C TRP A 487 10.08 21.37 -12.15
N LEU A 488 11.22 22.05 -12.02
CA LEU A 488 11.28 23.48 -11.73
C LEU A 488 11.38 24.27 -13.03
N ALA A 489 10.72 25.43 -13.08
CA ALA A 489 10.83 26.36 -14.19
C ALA A 489 12.29 26.77 -14.41
N VAL A 490 12.74 26.77 -15.67
CA VAL A 490 13.96 27.47 -16.07
C VAL A 490 13.57 28.94 -16.30
N GLU A 491 14.50 29.89 -16.11
CA GLU A 491 14.20 31.32 -16.32
C GLU A 491 13.56 31.57 -17.70
N GLY A 492 12.40 32.24 -17.71
CA GLY A 492 11.63 32.56 -18.93
C GLY A 492 10.46 31.61 -19.23
N ASP A 493 10.30 30.52 -18.47
CA ASP A 493 9.28 29.50 -18.71
C ASP A 493 8.04 29.70 -17.81
N SER A 494 6.84 29.60 -18.39
CA SER A 494 5.54 29.70 -17.66
C SER A 494 5.13 28.37 -16.99
N VAL A 495 6.10 27.65 -16.44
CA VAL A 495 5.89 26.30 -15.91
C VAL A 495 5.15 26.34 -14.59
N THR A 496 4.00 25.68 -14.55
CA THR A 496 3.29 25.36 -13.30
C THR A 496 4.08 24.31 -12.52
N ASN A 497 4.28 24.55 -11.22
CA ASN A 497 4.91 23.63 -10.28
C ASN A 497 4.41 22.17 -10.44
N ARG A 498 5.34 21.22 -10.33
CA ARG A 498 5.09 19.77 -10.48
C ARG A 498 5.70 18.95 -9.36
N ALA A 499 5.94 19.55 -8.20
CA ALA A 499 6.56 18.87 -7.07
C ALA A 499 5.77 17.62 -6.66
N LEU A 500 6.49 16.56 -6.32
CA LEU A 500 5.93 15.31 -5.82
C LEU A 500 5.46 15.49 -4.38
N ARG A 501 4.45 14.71 -3.99
CA ARG A 501 3.94 14.65 -2.63
C ARG A 501 3.83 13.21 -2.17
N GLY A 502 4.84 12.75 -1.45
CA GLY A 502 4.89 11.38 -0.97
C GLY A 502 6.32 10.91 -0.75
N ARG A 503 6.48 9.59 -0.75
CA ARG A 503 7.75 8.92 -0.46
C ARG A 503 8.24 8.16 -1.67
N VAL A 504 9.55 8.11 -1.88
CA VAL A 504 10.23 7.22 -2.84
C VAL A 504 11.29 6.45 -2.08
N ASP A 505 11.39 5.14 -2.29
CA ASP A 505 12.36 4.29 -1.58
C ASP A 505 13.25 3.44 -2.49
N GLU A 506 13.04 3.50 -3.81
CA GLU A 506 13.86 2.83 -4.81
C GLU A 506 13.69 3.52 -6.16
N LEU A 507 14.81 3.67 -6.87
CA LEU A 507 14.86 4.13 -8.26
C LEU A 507 15.90 3.29 -9.00
N VAL A 508 15.51 2.72 -10.13
CA VAL A 508 16.36 1.85 -10.96
C VAL A 508 16.24 2.26 -12.41
N ILE A 509 17.36 2.28 -13.14
CA ILE A 509 17.42 2.73 -14.53
C ILE A 509 18.22 1.73 -15.35
N TRP A 510 17.66 1.24 -16.46
CA TRP A 510 18.30 0.36 -17.42
C TRP A 510 18.40 1.01 -18.79
N SER A 511 19.45 0.66 -19.54
CA SER A 511 19.72 1.07 -20.93
C SER A 511 18.98 0.21 -21.98
N ARG A 512 17.97 -0.55 -21.56
CA ARG A 512 17.16 -1.46 -22.37
C ARG A 512 15.69 -1.39 -21.99
N VAL A 513 14.82 -1.93 -22.83
CA VAL A 513 13.46 -2.27 -22.39
C VAL A 513 13.47 -3.51 -21.49
N LEU A 514 12.74 -3.43 -20.38
CA LEU A 514 12.38 -4.62 -19.60
C LEU A 514 11.13 -5.28 -20.20
N SER A 515 11.10 -6.61 -20.17
CA SER A 515 9.93 -7.40 -20.48
C SER A 515 8.85 -7.28 -19.39
N VAL A 516 7.61 -7.63 -19.72
CA VAL A 516 6.50 -7.64 -18.75
C VAL A 516 6.79 -8.57 -17.57
N ASP A 517 7.45 -9.71 -17.81
CA ASP A 517 7.78 -10.67 -16.74
C ASP A 517 8.87 -10.14 -15.81
N GLU A 518 9.88 -9.45 -16.34
CA GLU A 518 10.87 -8.75 -15.51
C GLU A 518 10.22 -7.66 -14.65
N ILE A 519 9.30 -6.87 -15.22
CA ILE A 519 8.57 -5.84 -14.47
C ILE A 519 7.69 -6.46 -13.38
N LYS A 520 6.98 -7.56 -13.67
CA LYS A 520 6.21 -8.29 -12.66
C LYS A 520 7.12 -8.85 -11.56
N ASN A 521 8.29 -9.36 -11.92
CA ASN A 521 9.27 -9.84 -10.95
C ASN A 521 9.74 -8.71 -10.02
N LEU A 522 10.00 -7.49 -10.53
CA LEU A 522 10.32 -6.31 -9.71
C LEU A 522 9.20 -5.98 -8.70
N VAL A 523 7.94 -6.16 -9.11
CA VAL A 523 6.78 -5.99 -8.22
C VAL A 523 6.75 -7.07 -7.14
N GLU A 524 6.87 -8.33 -7.52
CA GLU A 524 6.79 -9.47 -6.60
C GLU A 524 7.92 -9.46 -5.56
N VAL A 525 9.15 -9.19 -5.97
CA VAL A 525 10.29 -9.10 -5.05
C VAL A 525 10.22 -7.84 -4.18
N GLY A 526 9.66 -6.75 -4.71
CA GLY A 526 9.59 -5.45 -4.07
C GLY A 526 8.33 -5.20 -3.23
N ARG A 527 7.30 -6.05 -3.28
CA ARG A 527 6.05 -5.79 -2.54
C ARG A 527 6.26 -5.90 -1.03
N PRO A 528 5.66 -5.00 -0.23
CA PRO A 528 5.82 -5.02 1.21
C PRO A 528 5.15 -6.23 1.90
N GLY A 529 4.17 -6.86 1.25
CA GLY A 529 3.57 -8.14 1.64
C GLY A 529 2.56 -8.63 0.59
N MET A 530 2.16 -9.92 0.63
CA MET A 530 1.21 -10.50 -0.34
C MET A 530 -0.25 -10.06 -0.15
N LEU A 531 -0.61 -9.56 1.03
CA LEU A 531 -2.00 -9.26 1.40
C LEU A 531 -2.45 -7.81 1.13
N GLY A 532 -1.64 -7.03 0.41
CA GLY A 532 -1.88 -5.60 0.17
C GLY A 532 -2.37 -5.21 -1.22
N SER A 533 -2.47 -6.13 -2.18
CA SER A 533 -2.71 -5.79 -3.60
C SER A 533 -3.81 -6.58 -4.29
N ALA A 534 -4.60 -7.38 -3.56
CA ALA A 534 -5.83 -7.95 -4.09
C ALA A 534 -7.02 -7.10 -3.65
N LYS A 535 -7.29 -6.02 -4.40
CA LYS A 535 -8.64 -5.51 -4.64
C LYS A 535 -8.67 -4.54 -5.81
#